data_AF-A0A699V0L4-F1
#
_entry.id   AF-A0A699V0L4-F1
#
_cell.length_a   1.000
_cell.length_b   1.000
_cell.length_c   1.000
_cell.angle_alpha   90.00
_cell.angle_beta   90.00
_cell.angle_gamma   90.00
#
_symmetry.space_group_name_H-M   'P 1'
#
loop_
_entity.id
_entity.type
_entity.pdbx_description
1 polymer ?
#
loop_
_entity_poly.entity_id
_entity_poly.type
_entity_poly.pdbx_seq_one_letter_code
_entity_poly.pdbx_strand_id
1 'polypeptide(L)'
;MMNRQHGRMILESIENGPLLWPTVEENRVTRPKKYSELSAIETIQADCDVKETNIILQGLPPEVNALVSNHKVAKELWERIQLLMQGTSSTKQERECKLYDEFDKFAYKKGEPLRDFNLRFSLILNDMNIYNMKLEQF
;
A
#
# COMPACT_ATOMS: atom_id res chain seq x y z
N MET A 1 28.18 12.50 10.20
CA MET A 1 27.82 12.40 8.77
C MET A 1 27.24 11.04 8.37
N MET A 2 27.72 9.91 8.92
CA MET A 2 27.21 8.57 8.55
C MET A 2 25.70 8.36 8.78
N ASN A 3 25.10 8.84 9.88
CA ASN A 3 23.66 8.61 10.14
C ASN A 3 22.71 9.19 9.09
N ARG A 4 23.07 10.30 8.42
CA ARG A 4 22.23 10.88 7.35
C ARG A 4 22.28 10.07 6.06
N GLN A 5 23.43 9.47 5.74
CA GLN A 5 23.60 8.69 4.51
C GLN A 5 22.89 7.35 4.61
N HIS A 6 23.01 6.66 5.75
CA HIS A 6 22.23 5.44 6.03
C HIS A 6 20.72 5.73 6.05
N GLY A 7 20.30 6.86 6.64
CA GLY A 7 18.88 7.26 6.62
C GLY A 7 18.33 7.48 5.21
N ARG A 8 19.14 8.03 4.28
CA ARG A 8 18.75 8.14 2.87
C ARG A 8 18.68 6.80 2.17
N MET A 9 19.67 5.93 2.38
CA MET A 9 19.68 4.58 1.78
C MET A 9 18.46 3.75 2.22
N ILE A 10 18.06 3.85 3.49
CA ILE A 10 16.82 3.21 4.01
C ILE A 10 15.57 3.70 3.28
N LEU A 11 15.49 5.01 2.97
CA LEU A 11 14.34 5.57 2.25
C LEU A 11 14.35 5.20 0.76
N GLU A 12 15.53 5.23 0.13
CA GLU A 12 15.70 4.91 -1.29
C GLU A 12 15.39 3.43 -1.61
N SER A 13 15.56 2.52 -0.65
CA SER A 13 15.17 1.11 -0.78
C SER A 13 13.65 0.89 -0.90
N ILE A 14 12.83 1.76 -0.30
CA ILE A 14 11.36 1.71 -0.44
C ILE A 14 10.98 1.91 -1.92
N GLU A 15 11.63 2.85 -2.59
CA GLU A 15 11.32 3.20 -3.97
C GLU A 15 11.94 2.21 -4.96
N ASN A 16 13.23 1.90 -4.78
CA ASN A 16 14.02 1.14 -5.75
C ASN A 16 13.98 -0.37 -5.52
N GLY A 17 13.54 -0.82 -4.35
CA GLY A 17 13.59 -2.22 -3.93
C GLY A 17 14.90 -2.57 -3.23
N PRO A 18 14.99 -3.78 -2.67
CA PRO A 18 16.14 -4.23 -1.89
C PRO A 18 17.36 -4.47 -2.79
N LEU A 19 18.52 -4.61 -2.17
CA LEU A 19 19.73 -5.08 -2.83
C LEU A 19 19.45 -6.38 -3.60
N LEU A 20 19.72 -6.37 -4.90
CA LEU A 20 19.83 -7.58 -5.69
C LEU A 20 21.06 -8.36 -5.22
N TRP A 21 20.83 -9.54 -4.64
CA TRP A 21 21.91 -10.29 -4.01
C TRP A 21 23.01 -10.63 -5.04
N PRO A 22 24.25 -10.16 -4.82
CA PRO A 22 25.30 -10.27 -5.82
C PRO A 22 25.80 -11.71 -5.96
N THR A 23 26.28 -12.04 -7.15
CA THR A 23 26.85 -13.36 -7.49
C THR A 23 28.36 -13.26 -7.75
N VAL A 24 29.04 -14.39 -7.65
CA VAL A 24 30.45 -14.56 -7.99
C VAL A 24 30.60 -15.81 -8.85
N GLU A 25 31.47 -15.75 -9.86
CA GLU A 25 31.86 -16.94 -10.62
C GLU A 25 33.06 -17.61 -9.97
N GLU A 26 32.89 -18.88 -9.61
CA GLU A 26 33.93 -19.72 -9.07
C GLU A 26 33.95 -21.02 -9.87
N ASN A 27 35.07 -21.33 -10.52
CA ASN A 27 35.22 -22.53 -11.35
C ASN A 27 34.16 -22.67 -12.47
N ARG A 28 33.80 -21.56 -13.14
CA ARG A 28 32.73 -21.49 -14.17
C ARG A 28 31.32 -21.80 -13.66
N VAL A 29 31.12 -21.79 -12.35
CA VAL A 29 29.79 -21.89 -11.73
C VAL A 29 29.48 -20.56 -11.06
N THR A 30 28.36 -19.97 -11.45
CA THR A 30 27.85 -18.76 -10.80
C THR A 30 27.14 -19.14 -9.51
N ARG A 31 27.56 -18.59 -8.37
CA ARG A 31 26.89 -18.75 -7.08
C ARG A 31 26.63 -17.41 -6.40
N PRO A 32 25.62 -17.31 -5.52
CA PRO A 32 25.47 -16.15 -4.65
C PRO A 32 26.73 -15.91 -3.79
N LYS A 33 27.12 -14.65 -3.62
CA LYS A 33 28.18 -14.26 -2.68
C LYS A 33 27.72 -14.59 -1.25
N LYS A 34 28.66 -15.00 -0.40
CA LYS A 34 28.47 -14.99 1.04
C LYS A 34 28.49 -13.54 1.53
N TYR A 35 27.89 -13.27 2.69
CA TYR A 35 27.90 -11.93 3.27
C TYR A 35 29.34 -11.38 3.48
N SER A 36 30.29 -12.25 3.85
CA SER A 36 31.72 -11.89 4.01
C SER A 36 32.44 -11.56 2.70
N GLU A 37 31.85 -11.91 1.55
CA GLU A 37 32.40 -11.65 0.21
C GLU A 37 31.81 -10.35 -0.39
N LEU A 38 30.91 -9.67 0.35
CA LEU A 38 30.33 -8.40 -0.05
C LEU A 38 31.35 -7.27 0.07
N SER A 39 31.29 -6.34 -0.87
CA SER A 39 31.94 -5.04 -0.76
C SER A 39 31.30 -4.23 0.37
N ALA A 40 32.03 -3.24 0.88
CA ALA A 40 31.53 -2.38 1.96
C ALA A 40 30.19 -1.70 1.62
N ILE A 41 29.95 -1.36 0.34
CA ILE A 41 28.70 -0.74 -0.11
C ILE A 41 27.55 -1.77 -0.09
N GLU A 42 27.78 -2.97 -0.63
CA GLU A 42 26.80 -4.07 -0.62
C GLU A 42 26.41 -4.47 0.82
N THR A 43 27.40 -4.54 1.73
CA THR A 43 27.18 -4.81 3.16
C THR A 43 26.30 -3.75 3.81
N ILE A 44 26.63 -2.46 3.61
CA ILE A 44 25.84 -1.35 4.17
C ILE A 44 24.39 -1.39 3.64
N GLN A 45 24.22 -1.67 2.35
CA GLN A 45 22.88 -1.75 1.75
C GLN A 45 22.07 -2.90 2.34
N ALA A 46 22.66 -4.10 2.45
CA ALA A 46 22.00 -5.27 3.03
C ALA A 46 21.58 -5.02 4.50
N ASP A 47 22.43 -4.35 5.28
CA ASP A 47 22.12 -3.98 6.66
C ASP A 47 20.98 -2.95 6.72
N CYS A 48 20.96 -1.99 5.81
CA CYS A 48 19.88 -1.01 5.69
C CYS A 48 18.54 -1.70 5.34
N ASP A 49 18.50 -2.61 4.37
CA ASP A 49 17.28 -3.31 3.93
C ASP A 49 16.67 -4.16 5.07
N VAL A 50 17.50 -4.82 5.88
CA VAL A 50 17.05 -5.56 7.07
C VAL A 50 16.49 -4.60 8.11
N LYS A 51 17.18 -3.49 8.35
CA LYS A 51 16.77 -2.49 9.34
C LYS A 51 15.46 -1.82 8.96
N GLU A 52 15.29 -1.52 7.69
CA GLU A 52 14.07 -0.97 7.11
C GLU A 52 12.88 -1.92 7.32
N THR A 53 13.04 -3.20 6.94
CA THR A 53 12.00 -4.23 7.14
C THR A 53 11.58 -4.30 8.61
N ASN A 54 12.54 -4.28 9.53
CA ASN A 54 12.26 -4.28 10.96
C ASN A 54 11.53 -3.02 11.43
N ILE A 55 11.89 -1.84 10.92
CA ILE A 55 11.21 -0.58 11.24
C ILE A 55 9.76 -0.62 10.77
N ILE A 56 9.50 -1.07 9.54
CA ILE A 56 8.14 -1.19 9.02
C ILE A 56 7.32 -2.12 9.90
N LEU A 57 7.80 -3.35 10.16
CA LEU A 57 7.04 -4.33 10.95
C LEU A 57 6.81 -3.88 12.40
N GLN A 58 7.77 -3.21 13.03
CA GLN A 58 7.61 -2.68 14.39
C GLN A 58 6.62 -1.51 14.48
N GLY A 59 6.41 -0.78 13.38
CA GLY A 59 5.44 0.32 13.33
C GLY A 59 3.99 -0.12 13.15
N LEU A 60 3.71 -1.40 12.89
CA LEU A 60 2.38 -1.89 12.53
C LEU A 60 1.59 -2.40 13.72
N PRO A 61 0.28 -2.11 13.79
CA PRO A 61 -0.65 -2.84 14.66
C PRO A 61 -0.65 -4.35 14.33
N PRO A 62 -0.84 -5.24 15.32
CA PRO A 62 -0.83 -6.69 15.13
C PRO A 62 -1.75 -7.17 14.01
N GLU A 63 -2.92 -6.55 13.85
CA GLU A 63 -3.92 -6.89 12.84
C GLU A 63 -3.40 -6.64 11.43
N VAL A 64 -2.73 -5.51 11.21
CA VAL A 64 -2.14 -5.15 9.90
C VAL A 64 -0.92 -6.02 9.64
N ASN A 65 -0.09 -6.25 10.65
CA ASN A 65 1.08 -7.12 10.54
C ASN A 65 0.71 -8.53 10.05
N ALA A 66 -0.33 -9.14 10.61
CA ALA A 66 -0.81 -10.46 10.19
C ALA A 66 -1.27 -10.52 8.72
N LEU A 67 -1.73 -9.39 8.15
CA LEU A 67 -2.16 -9.30 6.75
C LEU A 67 -1.00 -9.13 5.76
N VAL A 68 0.14 -8.60 6.22
CA VAL A 68 1.30 -8.30 5.37
C VAL A 68 2.48 -9.24 5.58
N SER A 69 2.49 -10.03 6.66
CA SER A 69 3.60 -10.90 7.09
C SER A 69 4.05 -11.99 6.11
N ASN A 70 3.29 -12.23 5.04
CA ASN A 70 3.70 -13.13 3.96
C ASN A 70 4.77 -12.54 3.04
N HIS A 71 4.99 -11.22 3.11
CA HIS A 71 6.00 -10.51 2.34
C HIS A 71 7.27 -10.35 3.17
N LYS A 72 8.43 -10.45 2.52
CA LYS A 72 9.75 -10.47 3.20
C LYS A 72 10.56 -9.21 2.97
N VAL A 73 10.14 -8.38 2.02
CA VAL A 73 10.88 -7.22 1.53
C VAL A 73 10.14 -5.95 1.94
N ALA A 74 10.88 -4.98 2.45
CA ALA A 74 10.35 -3.70 2.91
C ALA A 74 9.46 -2.97 1.87
N LYS A 75 9.89 -2.92 0.61
CA LYS A 75 9.10 -2.38 -0.50
C LYS A 75 7.74 -3.06 -0.66
N GLU A 76 7.70 -4.40 -0.71
CA GLU A 76 6.45 -5.15 -0.83
C GLU A 76 5.52 -4.92 0.38
N LEU A 77 6.11 -4.90 1.58
CA LEU A 77 5.38 -4.59 2.81
C LEU A 77 4.77 -3.19 2.71
N TRP A 78 5.56 -2.18 2.32
CA TRP A 78 5.13 -0.80 2.19
C TRP A 78 4.00 -0.65 1.16
N GLU A 79 4.17 -1.18 -0.05
CA GLU A 79 3.14 -1.17 -1.09
C GLU A 79 1.84 -1.84 -0.60
N ARG A 80 1.95 -2.98 0.10
CA ARG A 80 0.77 -3.66 0.64
C ARG A 80 0.08 -2.85 1.75
N ILE A 81 0.83 -2.20 2.63
CA ILE A 81 0.29 -1.31 3.66
C ILE A 81 -0.43 -0.13 3.01
N GLN A 82 0.16 0.47 1.97
CA GLN A 82 -0.48 1.55 1.22
C GLN A 82 -1.81 1.08 0.63
N LEU A 83 -1.85 -0.11 0.03
CA LEU A 83 -3.08 -0.70 -0.49
C LEU A 83 -4.13 -0.96 0.59
N LEU A 84 -3.74 -1.42 1.78
CA LEU A 84 -4.66 -1.67 2.89
C LEU A 84 -5.23 -0.38 3.48
N MET A 85 -4.40 0.67 3.59
CA MET A 85 -4.79 1.94 4.20
C MET A 85 -5.57 2.85 3.25
N GLN A 86 -5.20 2.87 1.97
CA GLN A 86 -5.77 3.78 0.98
C GLN A 86 -6.80 3.10 0.07
N GLY A 87 -6.85 1.76 0.06
CA GLY A 87 -7.55 0.99 -0.95
C GLY A 87 -6.79 0.96 -2.28
N THR A 88 -7.23 0.11 -3.21
CA THR A 88 -6.79 0.17 -4.61
C THR A 88 -7.66 1.15 -5.39
N SER A 89 -7.18 1.69 -6.50
CA SER A 89 -8.03 2.39 -7.49
C SER A 89 -9.23 1.54 -7.92
N SER A 90 -9.04 0.22 -8.00
CA SER A 90 -10.12 -0.76 -8.24
C SER A 90 -11.18 -0.73 -7.15
N THR A 91 -10.82 -0.64 -5.86
CA THR A 91 -11.82 -0.47 -4.78
C THR A 91 -12.51 0.89 -4.82
N LYS A 92 -11.82 1.95 -5.26
CA LYS A 92 -12.44 3.27 -5.45
C LYS A 92 -13.49 3.22 -6.57
N GLN A 93 -13.12 2.71 -7.74
CA GLN A 93 -14.02 2.56 -8.89
C GLN A 93 -15.20 1.62 -8.57
N GLU A 94 -14.96 0.51 -7.86
CA GLU A 94 -16.03 -0.40 -7.44
C GLU A 94 -17.03 0.28 -6.49
N ARG A 95 -16.56 1.15 -5.59
CA ARG A 95 -17.42 1.96 -4.71
C ARG A 95 -18.20 3.01 -5.51
N GLU A 96 -17.55 3.68 -6.45
CA GLU A 96 -18.21 4.63 -7.36
C GLU A 96 -19.32 3.93 -8.18
N CYS A 97 -19.05 2.76 -8.75
CA CYS A 97 -20.05 1.95 -9.46
C CYS A 97 -21.23 1.56 -8.57
N LYS A 98 -20.98 1.13 -7.32
CA LYS A 98 -22.06 0.80 -6.36
C LYS A 98 -22.90 2.03 -6.01
N LEU A 99 -22.28 3.19 -5.81
CA LEU A 99 -22.99 4.43 -5.53
C LEU A 99 -23.84 4.88 -6.73
N TYR A 100 -23.33 4.77 -7.97
CA TYR A 100 -24.13 5.03 -9.16
C TYR A 100 -25.34 4.10 -9.25
N ASP A 101 -25.17 2.79 -9.02
CA ASP A 101 -26.26 1.82 -9.03
C ASP A 101 -27.31 2.09 -7.93
N GLU A 102 -26.86 2.47 -6.73
CA GLU A 102 -27.75 2.83 -5.62
C GLU A 102 -28.53 4.12 -5.90
N PHE A 103 -27.88 5.12 -6.49
CA PHE A 103 -28.51 6.38 -6.89
C PHE A 103 -29.50 6.19 -8.03
N ASP A 104 -29.15 5.44 -9.07
CA ASP A 104 -30.01 5.14 -10.22
C ASP A 104 -31.28 4.39 -9.80
N LYS A 105 -31.13 3.45 -8.85
CA LYS A 105 -32.25 2.71 -8.27
C LYS A 105 -32.96 3.45 -7.14
N PHE A 106 -32.55 4.68 -6.82
CA PHE A 106 -33.09 5.40 -5.67
C PHE A 106 -34.55 5.79 -5.91
N ALA A 107 -35.43 5.23 -5.09
CA ALA A 107 -36.86 5.50 -5.17
C ALA A 107 -37.47 5.70 -3.77
N TYR A 108 -38.57 6.45 -3.76
CA TYR A 108 -39.43 6.59 -2.59
C TYR A 108 -40.02 5.23 -2.20
N LYS A 109 -39.92 4.87 -0.92
CA LYS A 109 -40.51 3.62 -0.40
C LYS A 109 -41.92 3.91 0.11
N LYS A 110 -42.90 3.08 -0.27
CA LYS A 110 -44.28 3.25 0.20
C LYS A 110 -44.35 3.21 1.73
N GLY A 111 -44.87 4.27 2.33
CA GLY A 111 -44.98 4.41 3.80
C GLY A 111 -43.76 5.03 4.47
N GLU A 112 -42.74 5.43 3.71
CA GLU A 112 -41.58 6.14 4.24
C GLU A 112 -41.91 7.61 4.56
N PRO A 113 -41.57 8.10 5.77
CA PRO A 113 -41.68 9.53 6.08
C PRO A 113 -40.77 10.36 5.16
N LEU A 114 -41.22 11.55 4.75
CA LEU A 114 -40.43 12.46 3.91
C LEU A 114 -39.05 12.78 4.51
N ARG A 115 -38.97 12.87 5.84
CA ARG A 115 -37.72 13.07 6.57
C ARG A 115 -36.70 11.95 6.29
N ASP A 116 -37.15 10.70 6.31
CA ASP A 116 -36.28 9.54 6.16
C ASP A 116 -35.87 9.35 4.70
N PHE A 117 -36.78 9.67 3.76
CA PHE A 117 -36.45 9.80 2.34
C PHE A 117 -35.32 10.81 2.11
N ASN A 118 -35.48 12.04 2.65
CA ASN A 118 -34.47 13.09 2.52
C ASN A 118 -33.13 12.68 3.16
N LEU A 119 -33.17 12.02 4.32
CA LEU A 119 -31.97 11.54 4.99
C LEU A 119 -31.20 10.54 4.11
N ARG A 120 -31.87 9.52 3.57
CA ARG A 120 -31.24 8.54 2.68
C ARG A 120 -30.67 9.19 1.43
N PHE A 121 -31.40 10.13 0.83
CA PHE A 121 -30.93 10.86 -0.34
C PHE A 121 -29.68 11.69 -0.04
N SER A 122 -29.67 12.42 1.08
CA SER A 122 -28.50 13.19 1.52
C SER A 122 -27.29 12.31 1.82
N LEU A 123 -27.49 11.12 2.39
CA LEU A 123 -26.38 10.17 2.62
C LEU A 123 -25.71 9.74 1.32
N ILE A 124 -26.51 9.35 0.31
CA ILE A 124 -25.97 8.96 -1.01
C ILE A 124 -25.20 10.11 -1.66
N LEU A 125 -25.75 11.33 -1.63
CA LEU A 125 -25.06 12.50 -2.18
C LEU A 125 -23.77 12.84 -1.45
N ASN A 126 -23.75 12.72 -0.12
CA ASN A 126 -22.54 12.95 0.67
C ASN A 126 -21.45 11.92 0.32
N ASP A 127 -21.82 10.64 0.21
CA ASP A 127 -20.89 9.58 -0.15
C ASP A 127 -20.35 9.79 -1.58
N MET A 128 -21.19 10.19 -2.53
CA MET A 128 -20.76 10.57 -3.88
C MET A 128 -19.79 11.76 -3.90
N ASN A 129 -20.04 12.77 -3.07
CA ASN A 129 -19.17 13.95 -2.95
C ASN A 129 -17.80 13.59 -2.38
N ILE A 130 -17.70 12.64 -1.44
CA ILE A 130 -16.42 12.16 -0.89
C ILE A 130 -15.49 11.67 -2.02
N TYR A 131 -16.05 11.07 -3.08
CA TYR A 131 -15.28 10.57 -4.21
C TYR A 131 -15.16 11.55 -5.38
N ASN A 132 -15.70 12.78 -5.26
CA ASN A 132 -15.80 13.78 -6.33
C ASN A 132 -16.52 13.25 -7.59
N MET A 133 -17.55 12.42 -7.40
CA MET A 133 -18.34 11.88 -8.51
C MET A 133 -19.15 12.99 -9.20
N LYS A 134 -19.21 12.97 -10.53
CA LYS A 134 -20.04 13.90 -11.31
C LYS A 134 -21.35 13.21 -11.67
N LEU A 135 -22.46 13.85 -11.34
CA LEU A 135 -23.76 13.49 -11.90
C LEU A 135 -23.88 14.21 -13.25
N GLU A 136 -23.65 13.49 -14.34
CA GLU A 136 -23.88 14.05 -15.67
C GLU A 136 -25.39 14.25 -15.86
N GLN A 137 -25.78 15.47 -16.24
CA GLN A 137 -27.15 15.76 -16.62
C GLN A 137 -27.38 15.16 -18.02
N PHE A 138 -28.32 14.21 -18.13
CA PHE A 138 -28.84 13.72 -19.41
C PHE A 138 -29.85 14.70 -20.01
#